data_AF-A0A166KH28-F1
#
_entry.id   AF-A0A166KH28-F1
#
_cell.length_a   1.000
_cell.length_b   1.000
_cell.length_c   1.000
_cell.angle_alpha   90.00
_cell.angle_beta   90.00
_cell.angle_gamma   90.00
#
_symmetry.space_group_name_H-M   'P 1'
#
loop_
_entity.id
_entity.type
_entity.pdbx_description
1 polymer ?
#
loop_
_entity_poly.entity_id
_entity_poly.type
_entity_poly.pdbx_seq_one_letter_code
_entity_poly.pdbx_strand_id
1 'polypeptide(L)' 'PDMNPIEPIWHVLKTHIRNRPRIPTSLDELKLAAKEAWAQVSEADIDKHVRSMEDRVQAVLCAKGGHTRY' A
#
# COMPACT_ATOMS: atom_id res chain seq x y z
N PRO A 1 -8.61 11.51 6.50
CA PRO A 1 -7.20 11.44 6.06
C PRO A 1 -6.62 10.09 6.44
N ASP A 2 -6.28 9.25 5.47
CA ASP A 2 -5.73 7.92 5.75
C ASP A 2 -4.29 8.06 6.26
N MET A 3 -4.18 8.15 7.58
CA MET A 3 -2.94 8.15 8.35
C MET A 3 -2.30 6.77 8.42
N ASN A 4 -2.79 5.80 7.65
CA ASN A 4 -2.31 4.44 7.70
C ASN A 4 -1.20 4.25 6.63
N PRO A 5 0.08 4.16 7.02
CA PRO A 5 1.19 4.02 6.08
C PRO A 5 1.16 2.72 5.29
N ILE A 6 0.34 1.74 5.71
CA ILE A 6 0.21 0.44 5.04
C ILE A 6 -0.74 0.47 3.83
N GLU A 7 -1.62 1.45 3.70
CA GLU A 7 -2.59 1.52 2.58
C GLU A 7 -1.90 1.53 1.20
N PRO A 8 -0.83 2.31 0.98
CA PRO A 8 -0.07 2.24 -0.25
C PRO A 8 0.52 0.85 -0.52
N ILE A 9 0.96 0.14 0.52
CA ILE A 9 1.48 -1.24 0.38
C ILE A 9 0.36 -2.20 -0.02
N TRP A 10 -0.84 -2.05 0.54
CA TRP A 10 -2.01 -2.82 0.06
C TRP A 10 -2.35 -2.53 -1.39
N HIS A 11 -2.21 -1.28 -1.84
CA HIS A 11 -2.41 -0.92 -3.23
C HIS A 11 -1.38 -1.60 -4.15
N VAL A 12 -0.10 -1.61 -3.76
CA VAL A 12 0.97 -2.32 -4.48
C VAL A 12 0.63 -3.81 -4.59
N LEU A 13 0.29 -4.47 -3.48
CA LEU A 13 -0.08 -5.89 -3.48
C LEU A 13 -1.24 -6.22 -4.41
N LYS A 14 -2.34 -5.45 -4.32
CA LYS A 14 -3.51 -5.62 -5.19
C LYS A 14 -3.15 -5.44 -6.66
N THR A 15 -2.26 -4.49 -6.96
CA THR A 15 -1.76 -4.25 -8.32
C THR A 15 -0.95 -5.43 -8.85
N HIS A 16 -0.02 -5.96 -8.03
CA HIS A 16 0.75 -7.15 -8.41
C HIS A 16 -0.15 -8.36 -8.67
N ILE A 17 -1.15 -8.61 -7.82
CA ILE A 17 -2.10 -9.72 -8.01
C ILE A 17 -2.93 -9.53 -9.29
N ARG A 18 -3.40 -8.31 -9.57
CA ARG A 18 -4.21 -8.00 -10.75
C ARG A 18 -3.42 -8.07 -12.06
N ASN A 19 -2.13 -7.74 -12.03
CA ASN A 19 -1.26 -7.76 -13.20
C ASN A 19 -0.70 -9.16 -13.54
N ARG A 20 -1.06 -10.19 -12.77
CA ARG A 20 -0.65 -11.56 -13.07
C ARG A 20 -1.26 -12.02 -14.40
N PRO A 21 -0.52 -12.78 -15.22
CA PRO A 21 -1.06 -13.36 -16.47
C PRO A 21 -2.29 -14.23 -16.24
N ARG A 22 -2.36 -14.89 -15.08
CA ARG A 22 -3.52 -15.69 -14.65
C ARG A 22 -4.07 -15.11 -13.36
N ILE A 23 -5.35 -14.75 -13.39
CA ILE A 23 -6.09 -14.29 -12.22
C ILE A 23 -6.35 -15.48 -11.31
N PRO A 24 -6.08 -15.37 -9.99
CA PRO A 24 -6.44 -16.42 -9.04
C PRO A 24 -7.95 -16.68 -9.04
N THR A 25 -8.33 -17.95 -9.15
CA THR A 25 -9.73 -18.41 -9.19
C THR A 25 -10.14 -19.18 -7.93
N SER A 26 -9.18 -19.56 -7.10
CA SER A 26 -9.41 -20.19 -5.81
C SER A 26 -8.78 -19.39 -4.67
N LEU A 27 -9.23 -19.65 -3.44
CA LEU A 27 -8.67 -19.00 -2.25
C LEU A 27 -7.18 -19.35 -2.06
N ASP A 28 -6.77 -20.56 -2.41
CA ASP A 28 -5.37 -20.99 -2.25
C ASP A 28 -4.46 -20.39 -3.32
N GLU A 29 -4.94 -20.26 -4.57
CA GLU A 29 -4.24 -19.50 -5.61
C GLU A 29 -4.09 -18.03 -5.19
N LEU A 30 -5.12 -17.44 -4.56
CA LEU A 30 -5.07 -16.05 -4.08
C LEU A 30 -4.06 -15.87 -2.95
N LYS A 31 -4.04 -16.79 -1.97
CA LYS A 31 -3.06 -16.77 -0.88
C LYS A 31 -1.63 -16.89 -1.40
N LEU A 32 -1.40 -17.77 -2.38
CA LEU A 32 -0.09 -17.91 -3.01
C LEU A 32 0.30 -16.63 -3.76
N ALA A 33 -0.61 -16.10 -4.59
CA ALA A 33 -0.39 -14.86 -5.32
C ALA A 33 -0.08 -13.67 -4.40
N ALA A 34 -0.75 -13.60 -3.24
CA ALA A 34 -0.48 -12.57 -2.24
C ALA A 34 0.92 -12.71 -1.61
N LYS A 35 1.37 -13.92 -1.30
CA LYS A 35 2.73 -14.17 -0.80
C LYS A 35 3.80 -13.82 -1.83
N GLU A 36 3.58 -14.18 -3.09
CA GLU A 36 4.50 -13.86 -4.18
C GLU A 36 4.53 -12.35 -4.46
N ALA A 37 3.37 -11.69 -4.44
CA ALA A 37 3.29 -10.23 -4.55
C ALA A 37 4.02 -9.55 -3.39
N TRP A 38 3.88 -10.07 -2.17
CA TRP A 38 4.59 -9.57 -0.99
C TRP A 38 6.10 -9.70 -1.13
N ALA A 39 6.60 -10.83 -1.64
CA ALA A 39 8.03 -11.03 -1.88
C ALA A 39 8.62 -10.09 -2.95
N GLN A 40 7.79 -9.46 -3.79
CA GLN A 40 8.22 -8.48 -4.78
C GLN A 40 8.26 -7.04 -4.24
N VAL A 41 7.64 -6.78 -3.09
CA VAL A 41 7.69 -5.46 -2.45
C VAL A 41 9.08 -5.27 -1.87
N SER A 42 9.80 -4.24 -2.32
CA SER A 42 11.13 -3.94 -1.80
C SER A 42 11.04 -3.18 -0.48
N GLU A 43 12.08 -3.28 0.34
CA GLU A 43 12.20 -2.43 1.55
C GLU A 43 12.17 -0.94 1.19
N ALA A 44 12.68 -0.55 0.02
CA ALA A 44 12.62 0.83 -0.46
C ALA A 44 11.18 1.33 -0.69
N ASP A 45 10.28 0.46 -1.16
CA ASP A 45 8.85 0.78 -1.32
C ASP A 45 8.20 1.03 0.06
N ILE A 46 8.56 0.21 1.05
CA ILE A 46 8.09 0.36 2.44
C ILE A 46 8.62 1.68 3.03
N ASP A 47 9.92 1.91 2.93
CA ASP A 47 10.61 3.08 3.45
C ASP A 47 10.05 4.38 2.88
N LYS A 48 9.75 4.41 1.58
CA LYS A 48 9.13 5.56 0.91
C LYS A 48 7.81 5.96 1.57
N HIS A 49 6.99 4.98 1.94
CA HIS A 49 5.69 5.24 2.54
C HIS A 49 5.80 5.61 4.03
N VAL A 50 6.70 4.95 4.77
CA VAL A 50 6.99 5.29 6.17
C VAL A 50 7.53 6.72 6.29
N ARG A 51 8.50 7.11 5.46
CA ARG A 51 9.08 8.46 5.47
C ARG A 51 8.06 9.55 5.15
N SER A 52 7.04 9.23 4.34
CA SER A 52 5.95 10.19 4.02
C SER A 52 5.00 10.47 5.20
N MET A 53 5.08 9.72 6.30
CA MET A 53 4.17 9.90 7.44
C MET A 53 4.34 11.25 8.12
N GLU A 54 5.56 11.76 8.23
CA GLU A 54 5.81 13.07 8.82
C GLU A 54 5.11 14.17 7.99
N ASP A 55 5.24 14.13 6.67
CA ASP A 55 4.56 15.05 5.76
C ASP A 55 3.02 14.95 5.84
N ARG A 56 2.48 13.73 6.02
CA ARG A 56 1.03 13.51 6.19
C ARG A 56 0.53 14.13 7.49
N VAL A 57 1.24 13.91 8.60
CA VAL A 57 0.92 14.50 9.90
C VAL A 57 0.92 16.03 9.79
N GLN A 58 1.94 16.62 9.18
CA GLN A 58 2.01 18.07 8.96
C GLN A 58 0.85 18.57 8.11
N ALA A 59 0.50 17.88 7.03
CA ALA A 59 -0.64 18.27 6.20
C ALA A 59 -1.97 18.26 6.97
N VAL A 60 -2.19 17.27 7.85
CA VAL A 60 -3.39 17.21 8.71
C VAL A 60 -3.40 18.34 9.73
N LEU A 61 -2.25 18.65 10.34
CA LEU A 61 -2.10 19.77 11.27
C LEU A 61 -2.40 21.11 10.58
N CYS A 62 -1.84 21.35 9.40
CA CYS A 62 -2.11 22.55 8.59
C CYS A 62 -3.59 22.65 8.18
N ALA A 63 -4.22 21.52 7.85
CA ALA A 63 -5.64 21.45 7.51
C ALA A 63 -6.57 21.54 8.74
N LYS A 64 -6.02 21.64 9.97
CA LYS A 64 -6.77 21.60 11.23
C LYS A 64 -7.72 20.38 11.32
N GLY A 65 -7.26 19.22 10.83
CA GLY A 65 -8.06 18.00 10.76
C GLY A 65 -8.94 17.86 9.51
N GLY A 66 -8.91 18.84 8.59
CA GLY A 66 -9.60 18.79 7.30
C GLY A 66 -9.00 17.80 6.29
N HIS A 67 -9.55 17.79 5.08
CA HIS A 67 -9.13 16.89 4.00
C HIS A 67 -7.71 17.25 3.51
N THR A 68 -6.87 16.24 3.33
CA THR A 68 -5.50 16.37 2.80
C THR A 68 -5.39 15.74 1.42
N ARG A 69 -4.33 16.05 0.65
CA ARG A 69 -4.05 15.34 -0.63
C ARG A 69 -3.68 13.86 -0.45
N TYR A 70 -3.40 13.48 0.80
CA TYR A 70 -3.06 12.14 1.25
C TYR A 70 -4.31 11.44 1.79
#